data_AF-A0A6G6WTF2-F1
#
_entry.id   AF-A0A6G6WTF2-F1
#
_cell.length_a   1.000
_cell.length_b   1.000
_cell.length_c   1.000
_cell.angle_alpha   90.00
_cell.angle_beta   90.00
_cell.angle_gamma   90.00
#
_symmetry.space_group_name_H-M   'P 1'
#
loop_
_entity.id
_entity.type
_entity.pdbx_description
1 polymer ?
#
loop_
_entity_poly.entity_id
_entity_poly.type
_entity_poly.pdbx_seq_one_letter_code
_entity_poly.pdbx_strand_id
1 'polypeptide(L)'
;MIADQSSQLPLFQPFSKSGAVVLFRDTWRAVLLGWRVLVPLLLILTFIPVIQFSIEFDLSQGYGEIGSWITVFFDFLRTFCSWLTAVAVVVATDATSERRSVSLWKAYSTAARRFWPYIVTLVLVNLIALEGSVLLVVPGLLLALALYPAIYATIIEGLRPREALARSHFLTNGQKGSILGSVVLFWIFCLALLWIPLIVVVGYPDWRWIELPPVNVIWGPGSDSLDPDWFPYVMVPGEAIWTLLFSVFMVLVFKSLRAERGEGITSIPLWPAAVFIAIGVALSFLSLLRFVETKTFVERAVPATGTLIAPTATSYWGGAITLQSALRQSSAHPTESSTNCIRCSPRRA
;
A
#
# COMPACT_ATOMS: atom_id res chain seq x y z
N MET A 1 -36.76 20.60 -37.67
CA MET A 1 -35.33 20.67 -38.04
C MET A 1 -34.51 20.30 -36.81
N ILE A 2 -34.23 19.01 -36.64
CA ILE A 2 -33.30 18.50 -35.61
C ILE A 2 -32.02 18.20 -36.39
N ALA A 3 -30.97 18.95 -36.11
CA ALA A 3 -29.70 18.83 -36.82
C ALA A 3 -29.08 17.46 -36.52
N ASP A 4 -28.90 16.69 -37.58
CA ASP A 4 -28.27 15.39 -37.60
C ASP A 4 -26.77 15.54 -37.28
N GLN A 5 -26.43 15.35 -36.00
CA GLN A 5 -25.06 15.39 -35.48
C GLN A 5 -24.36 14.01 -35.60
N SER A 6 -24.84 13.14 -36.49
CA SER A 6 -24.25 11.81 -36.72
C SER A 6 -23.11 11.80 -37.75
N SER A 7 -22.57 12.95 -38.16
CA SER A 7 -21.30 13.03 -38.90
C SER A 7 -20.13 12.83 -37.92
N GLN A 8 -20.04 11.57 -37.52
CA GLN A 8 -19.04 10.98 -36.67
C GLN A 8 -17.64 11.37 -37.13
N LEU A 9 -16.93 12.08 -36.23
CA LEU A 9 -15.48 12.05 -36.16
C LEU A 9 -15.01 10.61 -36.40
N PRO A 10 -14.00 10.37 -37.26
CA PRO A 10 -13.52 9.03 -37.56
C PRO A 10 -13.24 8.30 -36.25
N LEU A 11 -14.14 7.37 -35.97
CA LEU A 11 -14.28 6.67 -34.71
C LEU A 11 -13.19 5.60 -34.71
N PHE A 12 -12.04 5.95 -34.14
CA PHE A 12 -10.88 5.07 -33.97
C PHE A 12 -10.38 4.43 -35.28
N GLN A 13 -9.36 5.03 -35.90
CA GLN A 13 -8.58 4.27 -36.89
C GLN A 13 -7.99 3.02 -36.20
N PRO A 14 -8.06 1.84 -36.83
CA PRO A 14 -7.59 0.59 -36.25
C PRO A 14 -6.10 0.73 -35.89
N PHE A 15 -5.82 0.61 -34.59
CA PHE A 15 -4.48 0.72 -34.03
C PHE A 15 -3.56 -0.33 -34.66
N SER A 16 -2.64 0.13 -35.51
CA SER A 16 -1.66 -0.73 -36.15
C SER A 16 -0.67 -1.27 -35.12
N LYS A 17 -0.55 -2.60 -35.00
CA LYS A 17 0.61 -3.44 -34.59
C LYS A 17 1.61 -2.95 -33.52
N SER A 18 1.31 -1.92 -32.73
CA SER A 18 2.26 -1.35 -31.77
C SER A 18 1.89 -1.81 -30.36
N GLY A 19 2.81 -2.61 -29.81
CA GLY A 19 2.69 -3.42 -28.60
C GLY A 19 2.56 -2.65 -27.29
N ALA A 20 3.05 -3.24 -26.21
CA ALA A 20 2.90 -2.80 -24.82
C ALA A 20 3.01 -1.28 -24.55
N VAL A 21 3.78 -0.55 -25.37
CA VAL A 21 3.88 0.92 -25.33
C VAL A 21 2.53 1.62 -25.52
N VAL A 22 1.67 1.12 -26.42
CA VAL A 22 0.32 1.68 -26.64
C VAL A 22 -0.56 1.45 -25.42
N LEU A 23 -0.57 0.22 -24.88
CA LEU A 23 -1.30 -0.11 -23.66
C LEU A 23 -0.85 0.81 -22.50
N PHE A 24 0.46 1.03 -22.37
CA PHE A 24 1.03 1.93 -21.37
C PHE A 24 0.61 3.39 -21.58
N ARG A 25 0.73 3.91 -22.79
CA ARG A 25 0.31 5.27 -23.13
C ARG A 25 -1.17 5.49 -22.84
N ASP A 26 -2.00 4.50 -23.17
CA ASP A 26 -3.44 4.60 -22.99
C ASP A 26 -3.82 4.43 -21.51
N THR A 27 -3.06 3.63 -20.75
CA THR A 27 -3.10 3.60 -19.27
C THR A 27 -2.83 4.97 -18.69
N TRP A 28 -1.74 5.60 -19.11
CA TRP A 28 -1.38 6.93 -18.62
C TRP A 28 -2.43 7.98 -18.98
N ARG A 29 -2.99 7.93 -20.19
CA ARG A 29 -4.09 8.82 -20.60
C ARG A 29 -5.36 8.59 -19.79
N ALA A 30 -5.72 7.34 -19.49
CA ALA A 30 -6.88 7.05 -18.66
C ALA A 30 -6.69 7.60 -17.24
N VAL A 31 -5.49 7.46 -16.65
CA VAL A 31 -5.16 8.06 -15.35
C VAL A 31 -5.25 9.58 -15.42
N LEU A 32 -4.62 10.21 -16.42
CA LEU A 32 -4.63 11.67 -16.60
C LEU A 32 -6.01 12.24 -16.90
N LEU A 33 -6.90 11.50 -17.59
CA LEU A 33 -8.28 11.93 -17.85
C LEU A 33 -9.16 11.74 -16.61
N GLY A 34 -8.96 10.65 -15.87
CA GLY A 34 -9.72 10.28 -14.68
C GLY A 34 -9.24 10.93 -13.39
N TRP A 35 -8.17 11.75 -13.42
CA TRP A 35 -7.47 12.25 -12.24
C TRP A 35 -8.40 12.91 -11.21
N ARG A 36 -9.44 13.63 -11.65
CA ARG A 36 -10.42 14.29 -10.75
C ARG A 36 -11.17 13.31 -9.84
N VAL A 37 -11.32 12.06 -10.27
CA VAL A 37 -12.00 10.99 -9.52
C VAL A 37 -10.97 10.06 -8.89
N LEU A 38 -9.91 9.74 -9.63
CA LEU A 38 -8.86 8.82 -9.19
C LEU A 38 -8.01 9.39 -8.05
N VAL A 39 -7.71 10.70 -8.05
CA VAL A 39 -6.92 11.32 -6.97
C VAL A 39 -7.66 11.28 -5.62
N PRO A 40 -8.95 11.67 -5.51
CA PRO A 40 -9.68 11.50 -4.27
C PRO A 40 -9.80 10.03 -3.83
N LEU A 41 -9.97 9.09 -4.76
CA LEU A 41 -9.97 7.66 -4.43
C LEU A 41 -8.61 7.19 -3.88
N LEU A 42 -7.52 7.64 -4.49
CA LEU A 42 -6.16 7.37 -4.02
C LEU A 42 -5.94 7.96 -2.63
N LEU A 43 -6.36 9.21 -2.40
CA LEU A 43 -6.26 9.84 -1.09
C LEU A 43 -7.04 9.04 -0.04
N ILE A 44 -8.27 8.62 -0.33
CA ILE A 44 -9.03 7.76 0.58
C ILE A 44 -8.28 6.45 0.86
N LEU A 45 -7.72 5.82 -0.18
CA LEU A 45 -7.00 4.56 -0.07
C LEU A 45 -5.69 4.68 0.73
N THR A 46 -5.05 5.85 0.73
CA THR A 46 -3.83 6.13 1.51
C THR A 46 -4.15 6.60 2.93
N PHE A 47 -5.09 7.52 3.11
CA PHE A 47 -5.38 8.14 4.41
C PHE A 47 -6.01 7.17 5.41
N ILE A 48 -6.91 6.27 4.96
CA ILE A 48 -7.56 5.30 5.86
C ILE A 48 -6.50 4.44 6.58
N PRO A 49 -5.57 3.77 5.87
CA PRO A 49 -4.45 3.07 6.50
C PRO A 49 -3.58 3.89 7.45
N VAL A 50 -3.25 5.14 7.09
CA VAL A 50 -2.37 5.98 7.92
C VAL A 50 -3.05 6.37 9.23
N ILE A 51 -4.30 6.85 9.17
CA ILE A 51 -5.07 7.22 10.36
C ILE A 51 -5.21 6.02 11.28
N GLN A 52 -5.50 4.86 10.70
CA GLN A 52 -5.66 3.63 11.46
C GLN A 52 -4.35 3.18 12.12
N PHE A 53 -3.24 3.22 11.41
CA PHE A 53 -1.94 2.87 11.98
C PHE A 53 -1.62 3.72 13.22
N SER A 54 -1.94 5.02 13.18
CA SER A 54 -1.79 5.91 14.34
C SER A 54 -2.69 5.49 15.51
N ILE A 55 -3.95 5.12 15.25
CA ILE A 55 -4.88 4.64 16.29
C ILE A 55 -4.39 3.32 16.92
N GLU A 56 -3.93 2.37 16.10
CA GLU A 56 -3.42 1.07 16.56
C GLU A 56 -2.18 1.24 17.44
N PHE A 57 -1.27 2.11 17.02
CA PHE A 57 -0.06 2.40 17.78
C PHE A 57 -0.42 2.93 19.18
N ASP A 58 -1.29 3.92 19.28
CA ASP A 58 -1.70 4.50 20.57
C ASP A 58 -2.47 3.50 21.44
N LEU A 59 -3.37 2.70 20.84
CA LEU A 59 -4.18 1.72 21.57
C LEU A 59 -3.34 0.55 22.10
N SER A 60 -2.34 0.13 21.34
CA SER A 60 -1.45 -0.99 21.72
C SER A 60 -0.61 -0.69 22.96
N GLN A 61 -0.32 0.59 23.23
CA GLN A 61 0.50 1.01 24.36
C GLN A 61 -0.30 1.15 25.68
N GLY A 62 -1.62 1.34 25.61
CA GLY A 62 -2.40 1.82 26.76
C GLY A 62 -3.47 0.88 27.34
N TYR A 63 -4.00 -0.07 26.57
CA TYR A 63 -5.33 -0.63 26.87
C TYR A 63 -5.39 -2.15 27.10
N GLY A 64 -4.25 -2.85 27.15
CA GLY A 64 -4.21 -4.29 27.41
C GLY A 64 -5.08 -5.10 26.44
N GLU A 65 -5.84 -6.07 26.97
CA GLU A 65 -6.72 -6.95 26.15
C GLU A 65 -7.85 -6.20 25.42
N ILE A 66 -8.42 -5.17 26.05
CA ILE A 66 -9.49 -4.36 25.43
C ILE A 66 -8.95 -3.63 24.20
N GLY A 67 -7.71 -3.12 24.29
CA GLY A 67 -7.01 -2.50 23.16
C GLY A 67 -6.93 -3.45 21.96
N SER A 68 -6.60 -4.72 22.19
CA SER A 68 -6.45 -5.72 21.12
C SER A 68 -7.76 -6.00 20.36
N TRP A 69 -8.92 -6.01 21.01
CA TRP A 69 -10.18 -6.22 20.30
C TRP A 69 -10.57 -5.00 19.47
N ILE A 70 -10.26 -3.81 19.96
CA ILE A 70 -10.50 -2.56 19.24
C ILE A 70 -9.62 -2.50 17.98
N THR A 71 -8.33 -2.88 18.06
CA THR A 71 -7.45 -2.91 16.88
C THR A 71 -7.95 -3.89 15.82
N VAL A 72 -8.35 -5.11 16.22
CA VAL A 72 -8.92 -6.11 15.29
C VAL A 72 -10.16 -5.58 14.56
N PHE A 73 -11.03 -4.85 15.26
CA PHE A 73 -12.21 -4.25 14.65
C PHE A 73 -11.84 -3.18 13.61
N PHE A 74 -10.86 -2.31 13.91
CA PHE A 74 -10.39 -1.30 12.97
C PHE A 74 -9.67 -1.95 11.76
N ASP A 75 -8.84 -2.97 11.97
CA ASP A 75 -8.22 -3.79 10.91
C ASP A 75 -9.25 -4.36 9.93
N PHE A 76 -10.32 -4.91 10.47
CA PHE A 76 -11.43 -5.38 9.65
C PHE A 76 -12.06 -4.24 8.84
N LEU A 77 -12.35 -3.11 9.49
CA LEU A 77 -12.98 -1.95 8.84
C LEU A 77 -12.11 -1.34 7.74
N ARG A 78 -10.81 -1.17 7.96
CA ARG A 78 -9.86 -0.73 6.93
C ARG A 78 -9.80 -1.69 5.77
N THR A 79 -9.64 -2.98 6.03
CA THR A 79 -9.56 -3.98 4.96
C THR A 79 -10.81 -3.94 4.09
N PHE A 80 -11.98 -3.87 4.74
CA PHE A 80 -13.25 -3.72 4.06
C PHE A 80 -13.33 -2.45 3.20
N CYS A 81 -12.95 -1.30 3.75
CA CYS A 81 -12.97 -0.03 3.02
C CYS A 81 -11.98 -0.02 1.85
N SER A 82 -10.76 -0.51 2.04
CA SER A 82 -9.75 -0.62 0.98
C SER A 82 -10.24 -1.49 -0.18
N TRP A 83 -10.89 -2.61 0.12
CA TRP A 83 -11.45 -3.48 -0.93
C TRP A 83 -12.61 -2.82 -1.67
N LEU A 84 -13.50 -2.11 -0.96
CA LEU A 84 -14.57 -1.35 -1.57
C LEU A 84 -14.04 -0.23 -2.49
N THR A 85 -13.02 0.49 -2.03
CA THR A 85 -12.35 1.53 -2.82
C THR A 85 -11.64 0.94 -4.04
N ALA A 86 -11.03 -0.23 -3.94
CA ALA A 86 -10.44 -0.93 -5.09
C ALA A 86 -11.49 -1.23 -6.18
N VAL A 87 -12.68 -1.72 -5.79
CA VAL A 87 -13.80 -1.93 -6.75
C VAL A 87 -14.26 -0.59 -7.35
N ALA A 88 -14.32 0.48 -6.55
CA ALA A 88 -14.68 1.81 -7.03
C ALA A 88 -13.67 2.37 -8.05
N VAL A 89 -12.36 2.12 -7.85
CA VAL A 89 -11.30 2.47 -8.81
C VAL A 89 -11.48 1.72 -10.13
N VAL A 90 -11.84 0.43 -10.09
CA VAL A 90 -12.13 -0.36 -11.30
C VAL A 90 -13.32 0.23 -12.06
N VAL A 91 -14.42 0.55 -11.38
CA VAL A 91 -15.61 1.18 -11.99
C VAL A 91 -15.29 2.56 -12.57
N ALA A 92 -14.54 3.39 -11.83
CA ALA A 92 -14.16 4.71 -12.29
C ALA A 92 -13.24 4.65 -13.51
N THR A 93 -12.28 3.72 -13.51
CA THR A 93 -11.38 3.49 -14.66
C THR A 93 -12.16 3.01 -15.88
N ASP A 94 -13.06 2.04 -15.71
CA ASP A 94 -13.89 1.52 -16.79
C ASP A 94 -14.65 2.65 -17.49
N ALA A 95 -15.34 3.49 -16.71
CA ALA A 95 -16.08 4.60 -17.27
C ALA A 95 -15.18 5.67 -17.89
N THR A 96 -14.06 6.00 -17.26
CA THR A 96 -13.10 6.99 -17.77
C THR A 96 -12.49 6.55 -19.11
N SER A 97 -12.15 5.26 -19.24
CA SER A 97 -11.61 4.71 -20.49
C SER A 97 -12.62 4.79 -21.65
N GLU A 98 -13.91 4.81 -21.34
CA GLU A 98 -14.99 5.07 -22.30
C GLU A 98 -15.34 6.55 -22.45
N ARG A 99 -14.52 7.44 -21.90
CA ARG A 99 -14.74 8.90 -21.86
C ARG A 99 -16.07 9.29 -21.20
N ARG A 100 -16.63 8.42 -20.36
CA ARG A 100 -17.80 8.71 -19.53
C ARG A 100 -17.33 9.38 -18.24
N SER A 101 -17.83 10.57 -17.96
CA SER A 101 -17.62 11.19 -16.65
C SER A 101 -18.43 10.45 -15.60
N VAL A 102 -17.78 10.06 -14.50
CA VAL A 102 -18.42 9.39 -13.36
C VAL A 102 -18.12 10.19 -12.11
N SER A 103 -19.17 10.51 -11.35
CA SER A 103 -19.00 11.11 -10.03
C SER A 103 -18.49 10.07 -9.02
N LEU A 104 -17.70 10.53 -8.04
CA LEU A 104 -17.20 9.69 -6.94
C LEU A 104 -18.33 8.87 -6.28
N TRP A 105 -19.45 9.53 -5.98
CA TRP A 105 -20.61 8.89 -5.37
C TRP A 105 -21.20 7.77 -6.25
N LYS A 106 -21.28 8.00 -7.57
CA LYS A 106 -21.78 6.98 -8.50
C LYS A 106 -20.82 5.79 -8.57
N ALA A 107 -19.51 6.02 -8.54
CA ALA A 107 -18.50 4.96 -8.50
C ALA A 107 -18.67 4.08 -7.24
N TYR A 108 -18.73 4.70 -6.05
CA TYR A 108 -18.94 3.96 -4.79
C TYR A 108 -20.30 3.25 -4.72
N SER A 109 -21.38 3.88 -5.19
CA SER A 109 -22.71 3.25 -5.20
C SER A 109 -22.79 2.04 -6.13
N THR A 110 -22.00 2.04 -7.20
CA THR A 110 -21.87 0.91 -8.12
C THR A 110 -20.98 -0.16 -7.51
N ALA A 111 -19.86 0.25 -6.91
CA ALA A 111 -18.94 -0.64 -6.21
C ALA A 111 -19.63 -1.40 -5.08
N ALA A 112 -20.41 -0.73 -4.24
CA ALA A 112 -21.15 -1.36 -3.14
C ALA A 112 -22.13 -2.44 -3.64
N ARG A 113 -22.80 -2.20 -4.79
CA ARG A 113 -23.69 -3.17 -5.42
C ARG A 113 -22.96 -4.37 -6.04
N ARG A 114 -21.71 -4.17 -6.48
CA ARG A 114 -20.86 -5.21 -7.07
C ARG A 114 -19.94 -5.89 -6.05
N PHE A 115 -19.86 -5.37 -4.83
CA PHE A 115 -18.93 -5.83 -3.81
C PHE A 115 -19.10 -7.31 -3.47
N TRP A 116 -20.31 -7.75 -3.13
CA TRP A 116 -20.53 -9.16 -2.78
C TRP A 116 -20.22 -10.15 -3.91
N PRO A 117 -20.72 -9.96 -5.15
CA PRO A 117 -20.30 -10.76 -6.29
C PRO A 117 -18.78 -10.77 -6.48
N TYR A 118 -18.12 -9.61 -6.32
CA TYR A 118 -16.67 -9.50 -6.38
C TYR A 118 -15.97 -10.38 -5.33
N ILE A 119 -16.41 -10.35 -4.07
CA ILE A 119 -15.84 -11.20 -3.00
C ILE A 119 -15.98 -12.68 -3.35
N VAL A 120 -17.16 -13.11 -3.80
CA VAL A 120 -17.39 -14.51 -4.16
C VAL A 120 -16.52 -14.92 -5.35
N THR A 121 -16.41 -14.08 -6.39
CA THR A 121 -15.50 -14.33 -7.52
C THR A 121 -14.05 -14.40 -7.05
N LEU A 122 -13.61 -13.49 -6.18
CA LEU A 122 -12.24 -13.46 -5.65
C LEU A 122 -11.93 -14.75 -4.89
N VAL A 123 -12.83 -15.22 -4.02
CA VAL A 123 -12.66 -16.48 -3.28
C VAL A 123 -12.58 -17.65 -4.25
N LEU A 124 -13.48 -17.75 -5.24
CA LEU A 124 -13.45 -18.84 -6.23
C LEU A 124 -12.17 -18.84 -7.06
N VAL A 125 -11.72 -17.67 -7.52
CA VAL A 125 -10.46 -17.54 -8.28
C VAL A 125 -9.27 -18.00 -7.43
N ASN A 126 -9.21 -17.59 -6.16
CA ASN A 126 -8.12 -17.99 -5.25
C ASN A 126 -8.14 -19.48 -4.92
N LEU A 127 -9.31 -20.09 -4.73
CA LEU A 127 -9.42 -21.54 -4.50
C LEU A 127 -8.92 -22.34 -5.72
N ILE A 128 -9.35 -21.96 -6.93
CA ILE A 128 -8.89 -22.62 -8.16
C ILE A 128 -7.40 -22.39 -8.40
N ALA A 129 -6.89 -21.18 -8.12
CA ALA A 129 -5.47 -20.87 -8.22
C ALA A 129 -4.63 -21.64 -7.20
N LEU A 130 -5.14 -21.84 -5.97
CA LEU A 130 -4.52 -22.64 -4.93
C LEU A 130 -4.43 -24.12 -5.33
N GLU A 131 -5.49 -24.68 -5.89
CA GLU A 131 -5.45 -26.04 -6.45
C GLU A 131 -4.38 -26.17 -7.54
N GLY A 132 -4.26 -25.17 -8.41
CA GLY A 132 -3.21 -25.12 -9.43
C GLY A 132 -1.79 -25.01 -8.86
N SER A 133 -1.60 -24.23 -7.79
CA SER A 133 -0.29 -24.03 -7.16
C SER A 133 0.19 -25.23 -6.35
N VAL A 134 -0.73 -25.99 -5.75
CA VAL A 134 -0.44 -27.24 -5.04
C VAL A 134 0.12 -28.31 -5.99
N LEU A 135 -0.36 -28.37 -7.24
CA LEU A 135 0.18 -29.28 -8.23
C LEU A 135 1.60 -28.87 -8.65
N LEU A 136 1.79 -27.62 -9.06
CA LEU A 136 3.05 -27.05 -9.52
C LEU A 136 2.96 -25.51 -9.51
N VAL A 137 3.99 -24.82 -9.03
CA VAL A 137 3.99 -23.34 -8.87
C VAL A 137 3.73 -22.60 -10.21
N VAL A 138 4.41 -23.01 -11.28
CA VAL A 138 4.32 -22.34 -12.60
C VAL A 138 2.91 -22.47 -13.24
N PRO A 139 2.31 -23.67 -13.38
CA PRO A 139 0.96 -23.78 -13.90
C PRO A 139 -0.10 -23.16 -12.97
N GLY A 140 0.11 -23.17 -11.65
CA GLY A 140 -0.74 -22.41 -10.71
C GLY A 140 -0.76 -20.91 -11.03
N LEU A 141 0.40 -20.31 -11.30
CA LEU A 141 0.49 -18.91 -11.69
C LEU A 141 -0.19 -18.62 -13.04
N LEU A 142 0.00 -19.50 -14.03
CA LEU A 142 -0.67 -19.37 -15.33
C LEU A 142 -2.20 -19.48 -15.21
N LEU A 143 -2.68 -20.35 -14.32
CA LEU A 143 -4.11 -20.50 -14.04
C LEU A 143 -4.68 -19.27 -13.34
N ALA A 144 -3.97 -18.74 -12.34
CA ALA A 144 -4.35 -17.51 -11.66
C ALA A 144 -4.48 -16.34 -12.65
N LEU A 145 -3.50 -16.16 -13.55
CA LEU A 145 -3.52 -15.13 -14.58
C LEU A 145 -4.67 -15.32 -15.59
N ALA A 146 -4.99 -16.56 -15.95
CA ALA A 146 -6.10 -16.87 -16.85
C ALA A 146 -7.48 -16.61 -16.22
N LEU A 147 -7.58 -16.69 -14.89
CA LEU A 147 -8.82 -16.49 -14.13
C LEU A 147 -8.99 -15.06 -13.61
N TYR A 148 -7.91 -14.28 -13.53
CA TYR A 148 -7.95 -12.92 -13.03
C TYR A 148 -8.92 -11.98 -13.80
N PRO A 149 -9.08 -12.08 -15.14
CA PRO A 149 -10.13 -11.36 -15.87
C PRO A 149 -11.56 -11.62 -15.39
N ALA A 150 -11.84 -12.71 -14.69
CA ALA A 150 -13.15 -12.99 -14.10
C ALA A 150 -13.57 -11.90 -13.10
N ILE A 151 -12.62 -11.38 -12.33
CA ILE A 151 -12.86 -10.31 -11.35
C ILE A 151 -13.43 -9.07 -12.06
N TYR A 152 -12.83 -8.69 -13.19
CA TYR A 152 -13.27 -7.54 -13.99
C TYR A 152 -14.57 -7.83 -14.73
N ALA A 153 -14.79 -9.05 -15.22
CA ALA A 153 -16.07 -9.44 -15.78
C ALA A 153 -17.20 -9.32 -14.75
N THR A 154 -16.96 -9.69 -13.48
CA THR A 154 -17.94 -9.49 -12.40
C THR A 154 -18.21 -8.00 -12.12
N ILE A 155 -17.18 -7.16 -12.08
CA ILE A 155 -17.35 -5.74 -11.75
C ILE A 155 -17.94 -4.94 -12.93
N ILE A 156 -17.33 -5.06 -14.11
CA ILE A 156 -17.61 -4.25 -15.31
C ILE A 156 -18.84 -4.79 -16.03
N GLU A 157 -18.88 -6.08 -16.35
CA GLU A 157 -20.00 -6.69 -17.07
C GLU A 157 -21.14 -7.07 -16.12
N GLY A 158 -20.88 -7.11 -14.82
CA GLY A 158 -21.91 -7.38 -13.82
C GLY A 158 -22.35 -8.84 -13.76
N LEU A 159 -21.53 -9.75 -14.29
CA LEU A 159 -21.81 -11.18 -14.37
C LEU A 159 -21.80 -11.85 -12.99
N ARG A 160 -22.55 -12.95 -12.86
CA ARG A 160 -22.48 -13.80 -11.65
C ARG A 160 -21.11 -14.49 -11.59
N PRO A 161 -20.61 -14.86 -10.40
CA PRO A 161 -19.26 -15.41 -10.25
C PRO A 161 -18.93 -16.59 -11.19
N ARG A 162 -19.87 -17.54 -11.34
CA ARG A 162 -19.69 -18.69 -12.24
C ARG A 162 -19.63 -18.30 -13.72
N GLU A 163 -20.47 -17.36 -14.15
CA GLU A 163 -20.48 -16.83 -15.52
C GLU A 163 -19.20 -16.05 -15.79
N ALA A 164 -18.72 -15.28 -14.81
CA ALA A 164 -17.48 -14.52 -14.90
C ALA A 164 -16.25 -15.42 -15.07
N LEU A 165 -16.20 -16.59 -14.42
CA LEU A 165 -15.13 -17.58 -14.63
C LEU A 165 -15.15 -18.15 -16.06
N ALA A 166 -16.32 -18.55 -16.56
CA ALA A 166 -16.47 -19.03 -17.93
C ALA A 166 -16.09 -17.95 -18.96
N ARG A 167 -16.50 -16.71 -18.68
CA ARG A 167 -16.16 -15.52 -19.45
C ARG A 167 -14.65 -15.28 -19.48
N SER A 168 -13.98 -15.36 -18.34
CA SER A 168 -12.51 -15.25 -18.25
C SER A 168 -11.80 -16.31 -19.07
N HIS A 169 -12.27 -17.56 -19.01
CA HIS A 169 -11.70 -18.64 -19.81
C HIS A 169 -11.84 -18.37 -21.32
N PHE A 170 -13.02 -17.92 -21.76
CA PHE A 170 -13.26 -17.54 -23.15
C PHE A 170 -12.32 -16.40 -23.62
N LEU A 171 -12.18 -15.36 -22.81
CA LEU A 171 -11.33 -14.20 -23.12
C LEU A 171 -9.85 -14.56 -23.15
N THR A 172 -9.38 -15.44 -22.28
CA THR A 172 -7.94 -15.76 -22.15
C THR A 172 -7.46 -16.93 -23.01
N ASN A 173 -8.38 -17.72 -23.59
CA ASN A 173 -8.01 -18.89 -24.39
C ASN A 173 -7.16 -18.49 -25.62
N GLY A 174 -5.95 -19.06 -25.74
CA GLY A 174 -5.00 -18.72 -26.81
C GLY A 174 -4.18 -17.45 -26.59
N GLN A 175 -4.38 -16.71 -25.47
CA GLN A 175 -3.68 -15.44 -25.20
C GLN A 175 -2.92 -15.41 -23.87
N LYS A 176 -2.78 -16.55 -23.20
CA LYS A 176 -2.14 -16.67 -21.88
C LYS A 176 -0.73 -16.06 -21.84
N GLY A 177 0.09 -16.31 -22.86
CA GLY A 177 1.44 -15.74 -22.96
C GLY A 177 1.45 -14.22 -23.14
N SER A 178 0.46 -13.67 -23.84
CA SER A 178 0.27 -12.22 -24.04
C SER A 178 -0.07 -11.53 -22.71
N ILE A 179 -1.00 -12.12 -21.95
CA ILE A 179 -1.41 -11.65 -20.63
C ILE A 179 -0.23 -11.70 -19.66
N LEU A 180 0.47 -12.83 -19.59
CA LEU A 180 1.65 -13.00 -18.74
C LEU A 180 2.72 -11.95 -19.07
N GLY A 181 3.06 -11.79 -20.34
CA GLY A 181 4.04 -10.79 -20.78
C GLY A 181 3.65 -9.36 -20.38
N SER A 182 2.37 -9.01 -20.51
CA SER A 182 1.85 -7.69 -20.12
C SER A 182 1.98 -7.45 -18.62
N VAL A 183 1.51 -8.42 -17.82
CA VAL A 183 1.53 -8.33 -16.36
C VAL A 183 2.95 -8.21 -15.86
N VAL A 184 3.87 -9.02 -16.36
CA VAL A 184 5.26 -8.96 -15.89
C VAL A 184 5.95 -7.66 -16.31
N LEU A 185 5.71 -7.17 -17.53
CA LEU A 185 6.25 -5.88 -17.94
C LEU A 185 5.74 -4.75 -17.04
N PHE A 186 4.45 -4.78 -16.66
CA PHE A 186 3.88 -3.85 -15.69
C PHE A 186 4.55 -3.97 -14.31
N TRP A 187 4.83 -5.19 -13.84
CA TRP A 187 5.55 -5.41 -12.58
C TRP A 187 6.96 -4.86 -12.60
N ILE A 188 7.73 -5.10 -13.67
CA ILE A 188 9.09 -4.56 -13.85
C ILE A 188 9.04 -3.04 -13.84
N PHE A 189 8.07 -2.44 -14.54
CA PHE A 189 7.87 -1.00 -14.55
C PHE A 189 7.58 -0.45 -13.15
N CYS A 190 6.66 -1.06 -12.41
CA CYS A 190 6.35 -0.64 -11.04
C CYS A 190 7.54 -0.83 -10.10
N LEU A 191 8.30 -1.91 -10.24
CA LEU A 191 9.52 -2.14 -9.48
C LEU A 191 10.52 -1.01 -9.74
N ALA A 192 10.79 -0.70 -11.01
CA ALA A 192 11.75 0.31 -11.40
C ALA A 192 11.33 1.74 -11.01
N LEU A 193 10.05 2.08 -11.14
CA LEU A 193 9.55 3.43 -10.94
C LEU A 193 9.16 3.73 -9.49
N LEU A 194 8.60 2.76 -8.77
CA LEU A 194 8.09 2.96 -7.40
C LEU A 194 9.04 2.37 -6.38
N TRP A 195 9.35 1.08 -6.49
CA TRP A 195 10.04 0.36 -5.43
C TRP A 195 11.55 0.63 -5.38
N ILE A 196 12.25 0.75 -6.50
CA ILE A 196 13.69 1.06 -6.48
C ILE A 196 13.96 2.42 -5.84
N PRO A 197 13.29 3.54 -6.23
CA PRO A 197 13.46 4.81 -5.55
C PRO A 197 13.10 4.72 -4.08
N LEU A 198 12.02 4.01 -3.74
CA LEU A 198 11.64 3.78 -2.34
C LEU A 198 12.76 3.08 -1.57
N ILE A 199 13.28 1.96 -2.07
CA ILE A 199 14.35 1.19 -1.45
C ILE A 199 15.64 2.01 -1.35
N VAL A 200 15.95 2.85 -2.33
CA VAL A 200 17.13 3.73 -2.29
C VAL A 200 16.96 4.81 -1.21
N VAL A 201 15.79 5.45 -1.15
CA VAL A 201 15.47 6.48 -0.15
C VAL A 201 15.40 5.88 1.26
N VAL A 202 14.86 4.68 1.41
CA VAL A 202 14.63 4.01 2.69
C VAL A 202 15.86 3.24 3.19
N GLY A 203 16.54 2.54 2.29
CA GLY A 203 17.62 1.60 2.60
C GLY A 203 18.99 2.22 2.77
N TYR A 204 19.17 3.49 2.39
CA TYR A 204 20.41 4.25 2.62
C TYR A 204 20.15 5.43 3.57
N PRO A 205 19.98 5.18 4.88
CA PRO A 205 19.81 6.24 5.88
C PRO A 205 21.04 7.14 6.02
N ASP A 206 22.21 6.74 5.50
CA ASP A 206 23.42 7.56 5.44
C ASP A 206 23.39 8.59 4.28
N TRP A 207 22.25 9.22 4.05
CA TRP A 207 22.14 10.42 3.20
C TRP A 207 22.81 11.66 3.80
N ARG A 208 23.66 11.49 4.84
CA ARG A 208 24.50 12.51 5.49
C ARG A 208 25.38 13.33 4.53
N TRP A 209 25.53 12.90 3.28
CA TRP A 209 26.20 13.65 2.21
C TRP A 209 25.36 14.77 1.60
N ILE A 210 24.05 14.78 1.84
CA ILE A 210 23.19 15.93 1.56
C ILE A 210 23.14 16.70 2.88
N GLU A 211 23.97 17.75 3.00
CA GLU A 211 23.98 18.69 4.12
C GLU A 211 22.65 19.48 4.16
N LEU A 212 21.53 18.80 4.32
CA LEU A 212 20.30 19.46 4.73
C LEU A 212 20.54 19.98 6.15
N PRO A 213 20.17 21.24 6.44
CA PRO A 213 20.35 21.80 7.77
C PRO A 213 19.70 20.86 8.79
N PRO A 214 20.32 20.69 9.96
CA PRO A 214 19.87 19.73 10.96
C PRO A 214 18.41 19.98 11.32
N VAL A 215 17.52 19.09 10.87
CA VAL A 215 16.09 19.09 11.23
C VAL A 215 15.97 18.51 12.65
N ASN A 216 16.62 19.18 13.61
CA ASN A 216 16.56 18.83 15.04
C ASN A 216 15.24 19.32 15.68
N VAL A 217 14.27 19.77 14.88
CA VAL A 217 13.05 20.44 15.37
C VAL A 217 11.88 19.46 15.51
N ILE A 218 11.93 18.29 14.87
CA ILE A 218 10.86 17.27 14.97
C ILE A 218 11.28 16.09 15.85
N TRP A 219 12.58 15.81 15.91
CA TRP A 219 13.14 14.67 16.62
C TRP A 219 13.82 15.17 17.87
N GLY A 220 13.28 14.78 19.04
CA GLY A 220 13.84 15.18 20.32
C GLY A 220 15.33 14.85 20.40
N PRO A 221 16.15 15.69 21.05
CA PRO A 221 17.58 15.45 21.18
C PRO A 221 17.81 14.14 21.97
N GLY A 222 18.28 13.09 21.30
CA GLY A 222 18.68 11.83 21.93
C GLY A 222 18.32 10.51 21.21
N SER A 223 17.59 10.51 20.10
CA SER A 223 17.32 9.27 19.34
C SER A 223 18.43 9.00 18.30
N ASP A 224 19.54 8.42 18.74
CA ASP A 224 20.64 8.00 17.84
C ASP A 224 20.25 6.79 16.95
N SER A 225 19.11 6.16 17.22
CA SER A 225 18.45 5.21 16.32
C SER A 225 17.38 5.92 15.49
N LEU A 226 17.43 5.77 14.17
CA LEU A 226 16.25 5.95 13.34
C LEU A 226 15.17 5.00 13.86
N ASP A 227 14.25 5.50 14.68
CA ASP A 227 13.14 4.68 15.11
C ASP A 227 12.35 4.25 13.86
N PRO A 228 12.04 2.95 13.70
CA PRO A 228 11.39 2.40 12.51
C PRO A 228 9.97 2.94 12.25
N ASP A 229 9.48 3.85 13.07
CA ASP A 229 8.12 4.40 13.08
C ASP A 229 7.79 5.22 11.83
N TRP A 230 8.78 5.69 11.06
CA TRP A 230 8.54 6.43 9.82
C TRP A 230 8.18 5.51 8.62
N PHE A 231 8.57 4.22 8.68
CA PHE A 231 8.42 3.27 7.58
C PHE A 231 6.98 3.13 7.04
N PRO A 232 5.93 3.07 7.88
CA PRO A 232 4.54 3.00 7.44
C PRO A 232 4.11 4.20 6.61
N TYR A 233 4.58 5.42 6.93
CA TYR A 233 4.23 6.64 6.19
C TYR A 233 4.78 6.67 4.76
N VAL A 234 5.80 5.85 4.48
CA VAL A 234 6.43 5.73 3.16
C VAL A 234 5.88 4.52 2.41
N MET A 235 5.69 3.39 3.09
CA MET A 235 5.17 2.16 2.49
C MET A 235 3.71 2.24 2.09
N VAL A 236 2.85 2.83 2.94
CA VAL A 236 1.41 2.89 2.72
C VAL A 236 1.05 3.68 1.44
N PRO A 237 1.60 4.88 1.19
CA PRO A 237 1.39 5.55 -0.09
C PRO A 237 1.91 4.75 -1.29
N GLY A 238 3.05 4.07 -1.14
CA GLY A 238 3.62 3.21 -2.18
C GLY A 238 2.67 2.07 -2.57
N GLU A 239 2.12 1.38 -1.59
CA GLU A 239 1.13 0.31 -1.77
C GLU A 239 -0.17 0.85 -2.41
N ALA A 240 -0.61 2.04 -1.99
CA ALA A 240 -1.80 2.69 -2.55
C ALA A 240 -1.63 3.05 -4.03
N ILE A 241 -0.49 3.64 -4.39
CA ILE A 241 -0.14 3.97 -5.78
C ILE A 241 -0.05 2.71 -6.61
N TRP A 242 0.62 1.67 -6.10
CA TRP A 242 0.74 0.38 -6.79
C TRP A 242 -0.64 -0.25 -7.06
N THR A 243 -1.51 -0.28 -6.05
CA THR A 243 -2.88 -0.82 -6.16
C THR A 243 -3.70 -0.07 -7.20
N LEU A 244 -3.61 1.26 -7.24
CA LEU A 244 -4.31 2.08 -8.22
C LEU A 244 -3.80 1.81 -9.63
N LEU A 245 -2.47 1.84 -9.84
CA LEU A 245 -1.87 1.59 -11.16
C LEU A 245 -2.21 0.19 -11.66
N PHE A 246 -2.12 -0.82 -10.79
CA PHE A 246 -2.42 -2.21 -11.14
C PHE A 246 -3.90 -2.38 -11.51
N SER A 247 -4.80 -1.75 -10.75
CA SER A 247 -6.24 -1.78 -11.05
C SER A 247 -6.53 -1.15 -12.42
N VAL A 248 -5.92 0.00 -12.73
CA VAL A 248 -6.12 0.66 -14.03
C VAL A 248 -5.57 -0.19 -15.16
N PHE A 249 -4.35 -0.70 -15.01
CA PHE A 249 -3.69 -1.56 -15.99
C PHE A 249 -4.53 -2.79 -16.30
N MET A 250 -5.05 -3.48 -15.28
CA MET A 250 -5.81 -4.71 -15.49
C MET A 250 -7.20 -4.48 -16.10
N VAL A 251 -7.83 -3.32 -15.86
CA VAL A 251 -9.04 -2.91 -16.62
C VAL A 251 -8.72 -2.80 -18.11
N LEU A 252 -7.56 -2.26 -18.46
CA LEU A 252 -7.17 -2.08 -19.85
C LEU A 252 -6.77 -3.39 -20.53
N VAL A 253 -6.08 -4.29 -19.80
CA VAL A 253 -5.87 -5.66 -20.26
C VAL A 253 -7.21 -6.36 -20.49
N PHE A 254 -8.16 -6.24 -19.56
CA PHE A 254 -9.49 -6.81 -19.74
C PHE A 254 -10.19 -6.29 -21.00
N LYS A 255 -10.14 -4.97 -21.24
CA LYS A 255 -10.70 -4.36 -22.45
C LYS A 255 -9.97 -4.80 -23.72
N SER A 256 -8.64 -4.94 -23.69
CA SER A 256 -7.88 -5.43 -24.84
C SER A 256 -8.26 -6.86 -25.19
N LEU A 257 -8.40 -7.75 -24.18
CA LEU A 257 -8.85 -9.14 -24.39
C LEU A 257 -10.24 -9.21 -25.03
N ARG A 258 -11.18 -8.37 -24.59
CA ARG A 258 -12.51 -8.26 -25.20
C ARG A 258 -12.42 -7.82 -26.65
N ALA A 259 -11.54 -6.87 -26.94
CA ALA A 259 -11.34 -6.36 -28.28
C ALA A 259 -10.76 -7.41 -29.24
N GLU A 260 -9.84 -8.26 -28.78
CA GLU A 260 -9.29 -9.34 -29.61
C GLU A 260 -10.33 -10.40 -29.98
N ARG A 261 -11.36 -10.58 -29.17
CA ARG A 261 -12.48 -11.49 -29.43
C ARG A 261 -13.54 -10.92 -30.36
N GLY A 262 -13.31 -9.74 -30.94
CA GLY A 262 -14.28 -9.08 -31.82
C GLY A 262 -15.46 -8.45 -31.07
N GLU A 263 -15.41 -8.41 -29.74
CA GLU A 263 -16.42 -7.76 -28.90
C GLU A 263 -16.01 -6.33 -28.49
N GLY A 264 -14.96 -5.78 -29.13
CA GLY A 264 -14.41 -4.46 -28.88
C GLY A 264 -13.33 -4.06 -29.89
N ILE A 265 -12.86 -2.82 -29.78
CA ILE A 265 -11.94 -2.18 -30.76
C ILE A 265 -10.48 -2.56 -30.46
N THR A 266 -9.90 -3.40 -31.33
CA THR A 266 -8.46 -3.72 -31.58
C THR A 266 -7.66 -4.66 -30.63
N SER A 267 -6.85 -5.54 -31.25
CA SER A 267 -5.97 -6.56 -30.65
C SER A 267 -4.47 -6.22 -30.68
N ILE A 268 -3.66 -6.74 -29.74
CA ILE A 268 -2.24 -6.41 -29.49
C ILE A 268 -1.36 -7.67 -29.19
N PRO A 269 -0.23 -7.89 -29.88
CA PRO A 269 0.73 -8.98 -29.57
C PRO A 269 1.92 -8.57 -28.67
N LEU A 270 2.43 -9.49 -27.82
CA LEU A 270 3.25 -9.17 -26.62
C LEU A 270 4.52 -10.03 -26.34
N TRP A 271 5.10 -10.69 -27.34
CA TRP A 271 6.12 -11.74 -27.11
C TRP A 271 7.57 -11.37 -26.64
N PRO A 272 8.11 -10.13 -26.67
CA PRO A 272 9.51 -9.91 -26.25
C PRO A 272 9.78 -9.93 -24.73
N ALA A 273 8.76 -9.98 -23.87
CA ALA A 273 8.92 -9.74 -22.43
C ALA A 273 9.57 -10.91 -21.65
N ALA A 274 9.56 -12.14 -22.17
CA ALA A 274 9.90 -13.39 -21.47
C ALA A 274 11.30 -13.42 -20.81
N VAL A 275 12.29 -12.76 -21.40
CA VAL A 275 13.68 -12.75 -20.88
C VAL A 275 13.82 -11.88 -19.64
N PHE A 276 13.01 -10.81 -19.52
CA PHE A 276 13.04 -9.93 -18.36
C PHE A 276 12.23 -10.48 -17.17
N ILE A 277 11.31 -11.42 -17.43
CA ILE A 277 10.47 -12.12 -16.43
C ILE A 277 11.31 -12.95 -15.47
N ALA A 278 12.29 -13.70 -16.00
CA ALA A 278 13.15 -14.55 -15.18
C ALA A 278 14.02 -13.72 -14.21
N ILE A 279 14.46 -12.54 -14.65
CA ILE A 279 15.32 -11.65 -13.87
C ILE A 279 14.52 -10.98 -12.73
N GLY A 280 13.31 -10.47 -13.01
CA GLY A 280 12.49 -9.81 -11.98
C GLY A 280 12.03 -10.76 -10.86
N VAL A 281 11.63 -11.99 -11.20
CA VAL A 281 11.24 -12.99 -10.20
C VAL A 281 12.44 -13.46 -9.38
N ALA A 282 13.60 -13.65 -10.00
CA ALA A 282 14.83 -14.01 -9.29
C ALA A 282 15.26 -12.91 -8.30
N LEU A 283 15.14 -11.62 -8.68
CA LEU A 283 15.50 -10.50 -7.81
C LEU A 283 14.53 -10.32 -6.63
N SER A 284 13.21 -10.45 -6.85
CA SER A 284 12.24 -10.40 -5.74
C SER A 284 12.40 -11.58 -4.77
N PHE A 285 12.72 -12.77 -5.29
CA PHE A 285 12.99 -13.95 -4.46
C PHE A 285 14.29 -13.78 -3.65
N LEU A 286 15.35 -13.21 -4.25
CA LEU A 286 16.60 -12.88 -3.56
C LEU A 286 16.40 -11.84 -2.44
N SER A 287 15.55 -10.83 -2.65
CA SER A 287 15.22 -9.84 -1.61
C SER A 287 14.46 -10.48 -0.44
N LEU A 288 13.55 -11.41 -0.72
CA LEU A 288 12.81 -12.14 0.32
C LEU A 288 13.73 -13.04 1.15
N LEU A 289 14.66 -13.74 0.49
CA LEU A 289 15.66 -14.57 1.16
C LEU A 289 16.56 -13.73 2.08
N ARG A 290 17.00 -12.56 1.63
CA ARG A 290 17.79 -11.64 2.46
C ARG A 290 17.03 -11.11 3.68
N PHE A 291 15.73 -10.84 3.54
CA PHE A 291 14.89 -10.41 4.67
C PHE A 291 14.71 -11.50 5.73
N VAL A 292 14.59 -12.77 5.30
CA VAL A 292 14.55 -13.91 6.22
C VAL A 292 15.88 -14.08 6.95
N GLU A 293 17.01 -13.91 6.25
CA GLU A 293 18.34 -13.96 6.88
C GLU A 293 18.53 -12.88 7.94
N THR A 294 18.15 -11.61 7.67
CA THR A 294 18.29 -10.53 8.67
C THR A 294 17.47 -10.77 9.92
N LYS A 295 16.25 -11.33 9.81
CA LYS A 295 15.45 -11.69 10.99
C LYS A 295 16.13 -12.75 11.85
N THR A 296 16.67 -13.80 11.23
CA THR A 296 17.35 -14.87 11.97
C THR A 296 18.68 -14.42 12.60
N PHE A 297 19.33 -13.40 12.03
CA PHE A 297 20.57 -12.86 12.59
C PHE A 297 20.32 -12.06 13.87
N VAL A 298 19.26 -11.24 13.91
CA VAL A 298 18.87 -10.47 15.10
C VAL A 298 18.52 -11.40 16.28
N GLU A 299 17.82 -12.50 16.03
CA GLU A 299 17.47 -13.47 17.07
C GLU A 299 18.68 -14.25 17.61
N ARG A 300 19.73 -14.48 16.80
CA ARG A 300 20.96 -15.15 17.25
C ARG A 300 21.96 -14.21 17.91
N ALA A 301 21.89 -12.91 17.61
CA ALA A 301 22.81 -11.91 18.14
C ALA A 301 22.47 -11.45 19.56
N VAL A 302 21.30 -11.80 20.11
CA VAL A 302 21.01 -11.63 21.54
C VAL A 302 21.79 -12.71 22.30
N PRO A 303 22.92 -12.38 22.96
CA PRO A 303 23.65 -13.38 23.69
C PRO A 303 22.80 -13.82 24.86
N ALA A 304 22.74 -15.14 25.08
CA ALA A 304 22.25 -15.77 26.31
C ALA A 304 23.18 -15.47 27.50
N THR A 305 23.63 -14.22 27.65
CA THR A 305 24.21 -13.71 28.90
C THR A 305 23.07 -13.57 29.89
N GLY A 306 22.80 -14.68 30.56
CA GLY A 306 21.97 -14.75 31.75
C GLY A 306 22.47 -13.78 32.81
N THR A 307 21.88 -12.61 32.82
CA THR A 307 21.66 -11.82 34.03
C THR A 307 20.28 -11.19 33.86
N LEU A 308 19.27 -11.95 34.29
CA LEU A 308 17.93 -11.44 34.56
C LEU A 308 18.02 -10.36 35.64
N ILE A 309 18.35 -9.13 35.25
CA ILE A 309 17.85 -7.98 35.97
C ILE A 309 16.46 -7.80 35.39
N ALA A 310 15.46 -8.38 36.04
CA ALA A 310 14.07 -8.11 35.73
C ALA A 310 13.90 -6.58 35.68
N PRO A 311 13.47 -5.99 34.54
CA PRO A 311 13.10 -4.60 34.54
C PRO A 311 11.89 -4.47 35.45
N THR A 312 12.12 -4.02 36.69
CA THR A 312 11.05 -3.58 37.56
C THR A 312 10.27 -2.53 36.78
N ALA A 313 9.00 -2.79 36.55
CA ALA A 313 8.05 -1.98 35.78
C ALA A 313 7.77 -0.57 36.37
N THR A 314 8.70 -0.03 37.16
CA THR A 314 8.59 1.24 37.88
C THR A 314 9.25 2.42 37.16
N SER A 315 10.01 2.22 36.08
CA SER A 315 10.73 3.33 35.42
C SER A 315 9.93 4.09 34.36
N TYR A 316 8.83 3.57 33.83
CA TYR A 316 7.99 4.32 32.86
C TYR A 316 6.96 5.27 33.51
N TRP A 317 6.68 5.11 34.81
CA TRP A 317 5.86 6.07 35.59
C TRP A 317 6.70 7.10 36.35
N GLY A 318 8.02 7.08 36.20
CA GLY A 318 8.95 7.94 36.93
C GLY A 318 8.89 9.43 36.57
N GLY A 319 8.29 9.81 35.44
CA GLY A 319 8.19 11.22 35.03
C GLY A 319 7.11 12.03 35.75
N ALA A 320 6.07 11.39 36.28
CA ALA A 320 4.98 12.08 36.97
C ALA A 320 5.25 12.34 38.46
N ILE A 321 6.14 11.56 39.09
CA ILE A 321 6.43 11.68 40.53
C ILE A 321 7.50 12.76 40.80
N THR A 322 8.43 13.00 39.87
CA THR A 322 9.50 14.01 40.07
C THR A 322 8.97 15.45 40.10
N LEU A 323 7.82 15.71 39.47
CA LEU A 323 7.18 17.03 39.50
C LEU A 323 6.45 17.27 40.84
N GLN A 324 5.96 16.21 41.48
CA GLN A 324 5.33 16.30 42.80
C GLN A 324 6.36 16.42 43.93
N SER A 325 7.55 15.83 43.78
CA SER A 325 8.66 16.05 44.72
C SER A 325 9.31 17.43 44.58
N ALA A 326 9.37 17.98 43.35
CA ALA A 326 9.87 19.35 43.13
C ALA A 326 8.91 20.42 43.69
N LEU A 327 7.59 20.21 43.59
CA LEU A 327 6.60 21.12 44.17
C LEU A 327 6.50 21.03 45.71
N ARG A 328 6.91 19.91 46.33
CA ARG A 328 6.99 19.79 47.80
C ARG A 328 8.23 20.42 48.42
N GLN A 329 9.33 20.60 47.67
CA GLN A 329 10.52 21.29 48.19
C GLN A 329 10.43 22.82 48.12
N SER A 330 9.48 23.37 47.37
CA SER A 330 9.31 24.83 47.24
C SER A 330 8.47 25.48 48.35
N SER A 331 7.91 24.71 49.31
CA SER A 331 6.98 25.25 50.32
C SER A 331 7.49 25.25 51.76
N ALA A 332 8.78 24.94 52.00
CA ALA A 332 9.34 24.92 53.35
C ALA A 332 10.55 25.86 53.49
N HIS A 333 10.30 27.15 53.73
CA HIS A 333 11.06 27.94 54.70
C HIS A 333 10.37 29.26 55.06
N PRO A 334 9.85 29.39 56.30
CA PRO A 334 9.58 30.67 56.96
C PRO A 334 10.76 31.11 57.86
N THR A 335 11.08 32.40 57.78
CA THR A 335 11.55 33.35 58.82
C THR A 335 12.24 32.87 60.11
N GLU A 336 13.46 33.36 60.36
CA GLU A 336 14.04 33.75 61.69
C GLU A 336 15.37 34.49 61.42
N SER A 337 15.55 35.81 61.62
CA SER A 337 15.54 36.61 62.85
C SER A 337 16.41 36.04 63.98
N SER A 338 17.72 36.34 63.98
CA SER A 338 18.44 36.46 65.26
C SER A 338 19.62 37.45 65.19
N THR A 339 19.45 38.48 66.00
CA THR A 339 20.40 39.44 66.56
C THR A 339 21.40 38.75 67.50
N ASN A 340 22.48 39.46 67.87
CA ASN A 340 23.42 39.24 68.99
C ASN A 340 24.71 38.46 68.65
N CYS A 341 25.87 38.73 69.26
CA CYS A 341 26.50 39.86 69.94
C CYS A 341 27.86 39.30 70.42
N ILE A 342 28.92 40.10 70.32
CA ILE A 342 30.04 40.20 71.29
C ILE A 342 30.85 38.92 71.60
N ARG A 343 32.12 38.91 71.19
CA ARG A 343 33.25 38.79 72.16
C ARG A 343 34.61 39.15 71.57
N CYS A 344 35.21 40.18 72.18
CA CYS A 344 36.63 40.53 72.10
C CYS A 344 37.52 39.55 72.89
N SER A 345 38.85 39.67 72.61
CA SER A 345 40.01 39.53 73.55
C SER A 345 40.89 38.29 73.34
N PRO A 346 42.22 38.32 73.67
CA PRO A 346 43.26 39.32 73.33
C PRO A 346 44.65 38.68 73.00
N ARG A 347 45.66 39.55 72.84
CA ARG A 347 47.11 39.44 73.14
C ARG A 347 48.12 39.04 72.04
N ARG A 348 48.87 40.08 71.63
CA ARG A 348 50.35 40.26 71.60
C ARG A 348 51.25 39.04 71.36
N ALA A 349 52.15 39.16 70.38
CA ALA A 349 53.56 39.44 70.63
C ALA A 349 54.02 40.55 69.68
#